data_AF-A0A2D6AIZ2-F1
#
_entry.id   AF-A0A2D6AIZ2-F1
#
_cell.length_a   1.000
_cell.length_b   1.000
_cell.length_c   1.000
_cell.angle_alpha   90.00
_cell.angle_beta   90.00
_cell.angle_gamma   90.00
#
_symmetry.space_group_name_H-M   'P 1'
#
loop_
_entity.id
_entity.type
_entity.pdbx_description
1 polymer ?
#
loop_
_entity_poly.entity_id
_entity_poly.type
_entity_poly.pdbx_seq_one_letter_code
_entity_poly.pdbx_strand_id
1 'polypeptide(L)'
;MTKLFSLADQSLAALSNPKRGISMMGEDRKYKPINSVASDQIKKVYKQLRQAVRFVIDDELLHYITHLSVTMDANQALKMMRNTGRLPFPDVWFEWNERCRLDHLNKILNTEQPNGDPIPRRVGYLARELFLSDDEKEEMPICHFTTFFDDEDGKICVPPTGIQMNLQDVYDEFSVDEFSMNVKNQNDIVASMLGGWWAIINEKKRALPKLFKSIKLSYTDAIGWWWANEIPEGADEQIMKFSKHLFAGDARFLIALLATINYTRFVQEPEEIRYTGRKLRYGKNVTGNTYRVLKLTLPKPMGVQVAARKFSDNPSQRRLHDVIGHYVQKKNGLRYWRNAHSRGNKELGKIIKDYELIGG
;
A
#
# COMPACT_ATOMS: atom_id res chain seq x y z
N MET A 1 -17.69 17.64 14.43
CA MET A 1 -17.03 16.52 13.73
C MET A 1 -15.82 16.09 14.53
N THR A 2 -15.91 14.97 15.24
CA THR A 2 -14.75 14.31 15.85
C THR A 2 -13.74 14.02 14.74
N LYS A 3 -12.50 14.48 14.86
CA LYS A 3 -11.43 14.07 13.94
C LYS A 3 -11.32 12.55 14.03
N LEU A 4 -11.82 11.84 13.02
CA LEU A 4 -11.51 10.42 12.87
C LEU A 4 -9.99 10.32 12.70
N PHE A 5 -9.33 9.68 13.65
CA PHE A 5 -7.91 9.35 13.54
C PHE A 5 -7.71 8.43 12.33
N SER A 6 -6.62 8.60 11.60
CA SER A 6 -6.27 7.68 10.50
C SER A 6 -6.11 6.26 11.02
N LEU A 7 -6.42 5.26 10.19
CA LEU A 7 -6.17 3.86 10.53
C LEU A 7 -4.68 3.62 10.81
N ALA A 8 -3.77 4.37 10.16
CA ALA A 8 -2.34 4.35 10.49
C ALA A 8 -2.07 4.70 11.96
N ASP A 9 -2.69 5.78 12.47
CA ASP A 9 -2.48 6.24 13.85
C ASP A 9 -3.12 5.27 14.85
N GLN A 10 -4.29 4.73 14.52
CA GLN A 10 -4.95 3.70 15.32
C GLN A 10 -4.11 2.41 15.36
N SER A 11 -3.52 2.02 14.23
CA SER A 11 -2.60 0.88 14.12
C SER A 11 -1.33 1.09 14.94
N LEU A 12 -0.74 2.30 14.92
CA LEU A 12 0.40 2.62 15.79
C LEU A 12 0.02 2.55 17.27
N ALA A 13 -1.14 3.07 17.65
CA ALA A 13 -1.65 2.98 19.02
C ALA A 13 -1.87 1.51 19.43
N ALA A 14 -2.47 0.71 18.56
CA ALA A 14 -2.70 -0.71 18.77
C ALA A 14 -1.39 -1.49 18.94
N LEU A 15 -0.41 -1.27 18.08
CA LEU A 15 0.92 -1.90 18.16
C LEU A 15 1.70 -1.46 19.41
N SER A 16 1.42 -0.28 19.97
CA SER A 16 2.02 0.16 21.24
C SER A 16 1.43 -0.54 22.46
N ASN A 17 0.17 -1.01 22.36
CA ASN A 17 -0.50 -1.82 23.38
C ASN A 17 -1.28 -2.99 22.76
N PRO A 18 -0.58 -4.01 22.23
CA PRO A 18 -1.17 -5.05 21.41
C PRO A 18 -2.30 -5.82 22.09
N LYS A 19 -2.20 -6.03 23.41
CA LYS A 19 -3.20 -6.75 24.21
C LYS A 19 -4.58 -6.08 24.21
N ARG A 20 -4.62 -4.75 24.04
CA ARG A 20 -5.88 -3.98 24.04
C ARG A 20 -6.31 -3.54 22.66
N GLY A 21 -5.36 -3.24 21.78
CA GLY A 21 -5.64 -2.60 20.51
C GLY A 21 -5.62 -3.51 19.28
N ILE A 22 -5.05 -4.72 19.38
CA ILE A 22 -5.08 -5.68 18.28
C ILE A 22 -6.23 -6.66 18.52
N SER A 23 -6.99 -6.96 17.47
CA SER A 23 -7.96 -8.03 17.49
C SER A 23 -7.30 -9.34 17.06
N MET A 24 -7.56 -10.40 17.81
CA MET A 24 -7.21 -11.76 17.41
C MET A 24 -8.47 -12.34 16.76
N MET A 25 -8.41 -12.83 15.52
CA MET A 25 -9.61 -13.43 14.93
C MET A 25 -9.85 -14.83 15.52
N GLY A 26 -11.09 -15.11 15.91
CA GLY A 26 -11.55 -16.36 16.52
C GLY A 26 -12.23 -16.13 17.88
N GLU A 27 -13.40 -16.73 18.08
CA GLU A 27 -14.36 -16.43 19.18
C GLU A 27 -13.84 -16.74 20.60
N ASP A 28 -12.77 -17.55 20.76
CA ASP A 28 -12.36 -18.08 22.08
C ASP A 28 -10.89 -17.84 22.48
N ARG A 29 -10.16 -16.96 21.78
CA ARG A 29 -8.70 -16.84 22.00
C ARG A 29 -8.37 -15.91 23.18
N LYS A 30 -8.16 -16.48 24.37
CA LYS A 30 -7.52 -15.79 25.49
C LYS A 30 -6.09 -15.41 25.11
N TYR A 31 -5.76 -14.12 25.21
CA TYR A 31 -4.38 -13.63 24.99
C TYR A 31 -3.38 -14.42 25.82
N LYS A 32 -2.46 -15.12 25.14
CA LYS A 32 -1.24 -15.60 25.79
C LYS A 32 -0.27 -14.44 25.98
N PRO A 33 0.64 -14.51 26.97
CA PRO A 33 1.71 -13.53 27.10
C PRO A 33 2.50 -13.46 25.80
N ILE A 34 2.68 -12.24 25.27
CA ILE A 34 3.49 -12.00 24.06
C ILE A 34 4.94 -12.42 24.38
N ASN A 35 5.44 -13.43 23.66
CA ASN A 35 6.81 -13.89 23.80
C ASN A 35 7.80 -12.90 23.13
N SER A 36 9.11 -13.15 23.29
CA SER A 36 10.16 -12.28 22.73
C SER A 36 10.07 -12.13 21.21
N VAL A 37 9.84 -13.24 20.49
CA VAL A 37 9.73 -13.27 19.03
C VAL A 37 8.59 -12.38 18.53
N ALA A 38 7.39 -12.55 19.10
CA ALA A 38 6.24 -11.72 18.77
C ALA A 38 6.49 -10.26 19.15
N SER A 39 7.10 -9.98 20.30
CA SER A 39 7.47 -8.63 20.72
C SER A 39 8.38 -7.93 19.71
N ASP A 40 9.39 -8.63 19.20
CA ASP A 40 10.35 -8.05 18.27
C ASP A 40 9.74 -7.83 16.88
N GLN A 41 8.87 -8.72 16.42
CA GLN A 41 8.11 -8.50 15.20
C GLN A 41 7.12 -7.33 15.33
N ILE A 42 6.44 -7.18 16.48
CA ILE A 42 5.56 -6.02 16.73
C ILE A 42 6.37 -4.72 16.66
N LYS A 43 7.54 -4.67 17.32
CA LYS A 43 8.44 -3.51 17.25
C LYS A 43 8.92 -3.24 15.83
N LYS A 44 9.21 -4.29 15.06
CA LYS A 44 9.61 -4.21 13.65
C LYS A 44 8.51 -3.54 12.83
N VAL A 45 7.27 -4.05 12.87
CA VAL A 45 6.13 -3.47 12.15
C VAL A 45 5.81 -2.05 12.65
N TYR A 46 5.86 -1.81 13.96
CA TYR A 46 5.67 -0.47 14.53
C TYR A 46 6.67 0.54 13.96
N LYS A 47 7.95 0.16 13.88
CA LYS A 47 9.02 1.01 13.31
C LYS A 47 8.76 1.28 11.83
N GLN A 48 8.39 0.25 11.07
CA GLN A 48 8.10 0.35 9.65
C GLN A 48 6.91 1.28 9.39
N LEU A 49 5.79 1.06 10.07
CA LEU A 49 4.58 1.87 9.96
C LEU A 49 4.83 3.34 10.34
N ARG A 50 5.68 3.58 11.35
CA ARG A 50 6.09 4.93 11.76
C ARG A 50 6.95 5.65 10.70
N GLN A 51 7.70 4.91 9.90
CA GLN A 51 8.57 5.43 8.86
C GLN A 51 7.88 5.55 7.50
N ALA A 52 6.81 4.79 7.30
CA ALA A 52 6.06 4.76 6.05
C ALA A 52 5.44 6.13 5.73
N VAL A 53 5.55 6.51 4.46
CA VAL A 53 4.88 7.71 3.94
C VAL A 53 3.41 7.37 3.71
N ARG A 54 2.50 8.22 4.20
CA ARG A 54 1.07 7.92 4.16
C ARG A 54 0.42 8.47 2.89
N PHE A 55 -0.47 7.68 2.31
CA PHE A 55 -1.32 7.99 1.17
C PHE A 55 -2.75 7.62 1.56
N VAL A 56 -3.55 8.63 1.88
CA VAL A 56 -4.98 8.47 2.18
C VAL A 56 -5.76 8.76 0.92
N ILE A 57 -6.57 7.82 0.45
CA ILE A 57 -7.37 7.91 -0.77
C ILE A 57 -8.74 8.47 -0.38
N ASP A 58 -9.17 9.54 -1.06
CA ASP A 58 -10.53 10.06 -0.89
C ASP A 58 -11.57 9.21 -1.63
N ASP A 59 -12.84 9.44 -1.33
CA ASP A 59 -13.94 8.63 -1.87
C ASP A 59 -14.10 8.80 -3.39
N GLU A 60 -13.77 9.97 -3.95
CA GLU A 60 -13.91 10.23 -5.38
C GLU A 60 -12.85 9.47 -6.20
N LEU A 61 -11.58 9.56 -5.80
CA LEU A 61 -10.51 8.79 -6.42
C LEU A 61 -10.71 7.29 -6.18
N LEU A 62 -11.22 6.91 -5.01
CA LEU A 62 -11.52 5.52 -4.69
C LEU A 62 -12.53 4.93 -5.69
N HIS A 63 -13.58 5.66 -6.04
CA HIS A 63 -14.52 5.25 -7.08
C HIS A 63 -13.83 5.06 -8.43
N TYR A 64 -13.00 6.03 -8.86
CA TYR A 64 -12.27 5.94 -10.12
C TYR A 64 -11.36 4.69 -10.17
N ILE A 65 -10.56 4.46 -9.13
CA ILE A 65 -9.64 3.31 -9.06
C ILE A 65 -10.43 2.00 -9.03
N THR A 66 -11.54 1.95 -8.28
CA THR A 66 -12.41 0.77 -8.24
C THR A 66 -12.96 0.46 -9.63
N HIS A 67 -13.50 1.46 -10.32
CA HIS A 67 -14.00 1.31 -11.68
C HIS A 67 -12.92 0.86 -12.66
N LEU A 68 -11.73 1.48 -12.61
CA LEU A 68 -10.58 1.09 -13.43
C LEU A 68 -10.18 -0.37 -13.15
N SER A 69 -10.18 -0.77 -11.88
CA SER A 69 -9.80 -2.12 -11.48
C SER A 69 -10.75 -3.17 -12.07
N VAL A 70 -12.05 -2.88 -12.13
CA VAL A 70 -13.09 -3.78 -12.63
C VAL A 70 -13.09 -3.86 -14.16
N THR A 71 -12.77 -2.75 -14.84
CA THR A 71 -12.87 -2.65 -16.30
C THR A 71 -11.60 -3.06 -17.04
N MET A 72 -10.44 -3.09 -16.39
CA MET A 72 -9.21 -3.53 -17.05
C MET A 72 -9.19 -5.04 -17.34
N ASP A 73 -8.69 -5.42 -18.50
CA ASP A 73 -8.46 -6.83 -18.86
C ASP A 73 -7.10 -7.33 -18.33
N ALA A 74 -6.86 -8.65 -18.40
CA ALA A 74 -5.63 -9.24 -17.89
C ALA A 74 -4.35 -8.72 -18.57
N ASN A 75 -4.41 -8.32 -19.85
CA ASN A 75 -3.25 -7.73 -20.52
C ASN A 75 -2.97 -6.32 -20.01
N GLN A 76 -4.02 -5.53 -19.78
CA GLN A 76 -3.92 -4.19 -19.21
C GLN A 76 -3.37 -4.24 -17.78
N ALA A 77 -3.91 -5.12 -16.93
CA ALA A 77 -3.43 -5.33 -15.56
C ALA A 77 -1.94 -5.72 -15.54
N LEU A 78 -1.53 -6.69 -16.37
CA LEU A 78 -0.12 -7.09 -16.47
C LEU A 78 0.78 -5.95 -16.94
N LYS A 79 0.33 -5.15 -17.93
CA LYS A 79 1.06 -3.97 -18.40
C LYS A 79 1.17 -2.91 -17.31
N MET A 80 0.10 -2.64 -16.56
CA MET A 80 0.09 -1.68 -15.46
C MET A 80 1.04 -2.10 -14.33
N MET A 81 1.00 -3.37 -13.94
CA MET A 81 1.90 -3.92 -12.92
C MET A 81 3.37 -3.75 -13.34
N ARG A 82 3.73 -4.10 -14.58
CA ARG A 82 5.10 -3.97 -15.09
C ARG A 82 5.56 -2.52 -15.28
N ASN A 83 4.70 -1.68 -15.83
CA ASN A 83 5.08 -0.33 -16.27
C ASN A 83 4.86 0.75 -15.22
N THR A 84 4.11 0.45 -14.16
CA THR A 84 3.70 1.41 -13.13
C THR A 84 3.53 0.82 -11.73
N GLY A 85 3.76 -0.48 -11.50
CA GLY A 85 3.54 -1.11 -10.19
C GLY A 85 4.60 -0.83 -9.12
N ARG A 86 5.46 0.21 -9.28
CA ARG A 86 6.50 0.54 -8.29
C ARG A 86 5.91 1.28 -7.08
N LEU A 87 6.51 1.14 -5.91
CA LEU A 87 6.09 1.97 -4.77
C LEU A 87 6.69 3.39 -4.87
N PRO A 88 5.91 4.44 -4.54
CA PRO A 88 6.39 5.81 -4.55
C PRO A 88 7.52 6.08 -3.53
N PHE A 89 7.61 5.27 -2.48
CA PHE A 89 8.67 5.24 -1.46
C PHE A 89 8.96 3.79 -1.06
N PRO A 90 10.11 3.49 -0.43
CA PRO A 90 10.43 2.12 0.01
C PRO A 90 9.43 1.53 0.98
N ASP A 91 8.89 2.35 1.90
CA ASP A 91 7.81 2.00 2.81
C ASP A 91 6.66 3.01 2.64
N VAL A 92 5.47 2.50 2.37
CA VAL A 92 4.27 3.29 2.08
C VAL A 92 3.09 2.74 2.86
N TRP A 93 2.26 3.64 3.38
CA TRP A 93 0.95 3.29 3.93
C TRP A 93 -0.13 3.79 2.98
N PHE A 94 -0.94 2.87 2.43
CA PHE A 94 -2.17 3.20 1.72
C PHE A 94 -3.37 3.02 2.64
N GLU A 95 -4.35 3.91 2.57
CA GLU A 95 -5.57 3.81 3.37
C GLU A 95 -6.78 4.35 2.61
N TRP A 96 -7.92 3.68 2.76
CA TRP A 96 -9.19 4.12 2.18
C TRP A 96 -10.39 3.66 3.02
N ASN A 97 -11.57 4.19 2.65
CA ASN A 97 -12.87 3.80 3.19
C ASN A 97 -13.37 2.54 2.47
N GLU A 98 -13.33 1.39 3.14
CA GLU A 98 -13.64 0.11 2.48
C GLU A 98 -15.13 -0.04 2.15
N ARG A 99 -16.01 0.52 2.99
CA ARG A 99 -17.45 0.52 2.74
C ARG A 99 -17.78 1.26 1.44
N CYS A 100 -17.16 2.42 1.24
CA CYS A 100 -17.30 3.20 0.01
C CYS A 100 -16.82 2.41 -1.23
N ARG A 101 -15.68 1.73 -1.13
CA ARG A 101 -15.15 0.87 -2.20
C ARG A 101 -16.13 -0.25 -2.57
N LEU A 102 -16.62 -0.99 -1.58
CA LEU A 102 -17.53 -2.12 -1.78
C LEU A 102 -18.90 -1.68 -2.30
N ASP A 103 -19.44 -0.58 -1.81
CA ASP A 103 -20.68 0.01 -2.32
C ASP A 103 -20.57 0.33 -3.82
N HIS A 104 -19.45 0.92 -4.23
CA HIS A 104 -19.20 1.22 -5.63
C HIS A 104 -18.99 -0.05 -6.47
N LEU A 105 -18.21 -1.00 -5.96
CA LEU A 105 -17.97 -2.28 -6.62
C LEU A 105 -19.29 -3.04 -6.88
N ASN A 106 -20.15 -3.13 -5.87
CA ASN A 106 -21.46 -3.79 -5.96
C ASN A 106 -22.38 -3.11 -6.99
N LYS A 107 -22.36 -1.78 -7.06
CA LYS A 107 -23.09 -1.03 -8.11
C LYS A 107 -22.59 -1.37 -9.52
N ILE A 108 -21.27 -1.50 -9.72
CA ILE A 108 -20.73 -1.85 -11.05
C ILE A 108 -21.06 -3.30 -11.42
N LEU A 109 -20.94 -4.23 -10.46
CA LEU A 109 -21.17 -5.66 -10.69
C LEU A 109 -22.65 -6.05 -10.67
N ASN A 110 -23.53 -5.12 -10.29
CA ASN A 110 -24.95 -5.38 -10.06
C ASN A 110 -25.17 -6.55 -9.07
N THR A 111 -24.39 -6.55 -7.98
CA THR A 111 -24.45 -7.53 -6.90
C THR A 111 -24.91 -6.86 -5.60
N GLU A 112 -25.59 -7.62 -4.74
CA GLU A 112 -25.89 -7.17 -3.39
C GLU A 112 -24.65 -7.33 -2.49
N GLN A 113 -24.59 -6.54 -1.41
CA GLN A 113 -23.58 -6.78 -0.38
C GLN A 113 -23.75 -8.19 0.20
N PRO A 114 -22.65 -8.90 0.51
CA PRO A 114 -22.76 -10.18 1.20
C PRO A 114 -23.50 -9.99 2.51
N ASN A 115 -24.63 -10.69 2.67
CA ASN A 115 -25.42 -10.64 3.88
C ASN A 115 -24.63 -11.25 5.05
N GLY A 116 -24.38 -10.45 6.09
CA GLY A 116 -24.02 -10.94 7.43
C GLY A 116 -22.54 -10.84 7.84
N ASP A 117 -21.61 -10.57 6.93
CA ASP A 117 -20.20 -10.39 7.31
C ASP A 117 -19.90 -8.93 7.69
N PRO A 118 -19.21 -8.69 8.83
CA PRO A 118 -18.85 -7.34 9.24
C PRO A 118 -17.86 -6.71 8.26
N ILE A 119 -18.28 -5.66 7.57
CA ILE A 119 -17.42 -4.91 6.65
C ILE A 119 -16.61 -3.87 7.45
N PRO A 120 -15.26 -3.93 7.39
CA PRO A 120 -14.40 -2.95 8.05
C PRO A 120 -14.70 -1.55 7.52
N ARG A 121 -14.58 -0.53 8.36
CA ARG A 121 -14.82 0.85 7.90
C ARG A 121 -13.65 1.32 7.05
N ARG A 122 -12.44 0.96 7.45
CA ARG A 122 -11.20 1.32 6.76
C ARG A 122 -10.32 0.10 6.56
N VAL A 123 -9.68 0.08 5.41
CA VAL A 123 -8.59 -0.85 5.12
C VAL A 123 -7.34 -0.03 4.86
N GLY A 124 -6.22 -0.54 5.39
CA GLY A 124 -4.91 0.03 5.23
C GLY A 124 -3.91 -1.03 4.80
N TYR A 125 -2.96 -0.65 3.96
CA TYR A 125 -1.87 -1.51 3.54
C TYR A 125 -0.53 -0.85 3.86
N LEU A 126 0.27 -1.53 4.68
CA LEU A 126 1.69 -1.25 4.78
C LEU A 126 2.39 -1.98 3.63
N ALA A 127 2.78 -1.22 2.62
CA ALA A 127 3.49 -1.69 1.43
C ALA A 127 4.99 -1.46 1.57
N ARG A 128 5.80 -2.45 1.22
CA ARG A 128 7.26 -2.35 1.14
C ARG A 128 7.80 -2.81 -0.21
N GLU A 129 8.80 -2.10 -0.70
CA GLU A 129 9.65 -2.57 -1.80
C GLU A 129 10.78 -3.44 -1.22
N LEU A 130 10.76 -4.72 -1.57
CA LEU A 130 11.79 -5.69 -1.25
C LEU A 130 12.62 -5.94 -2.51
N PHE A 131 13.91 -6.21 -2.32
CA PHE A 131 14.81 -6.62 -3.39
C PHE A 131 15.25 -8.05 -3.09
N LEU A 132 15.02 -8.96 -4.03
CA LEU A 132 15.67 -10.26 -3.97
C LEU A 132 17.07 -10.11 -4.55
N SER A 133 18.09 -10.38 -3.73
CA SER A 133 19.43 -10.64 -4.21
C SER A 133 19.51 -12.10 -4.62
N ASP A 134 19.56 -12.34 -5.93
CA ASP A 134 20.09 -13.60 -6.44
C ASP A 134 21.56 -13.30 -6.76
N ASP A 135 22.50 -14.11 -6.26
CA ASP A 135 23.94 -13.80 -6.18
C ASP A 135 24.60 -13.42 -7.52
N GLU A 136 23.89 -13.50 -8.66
CA GLU A 136 24.38 -13.17 -10.00
C GLU A 136 23.40 -12.37 -10.90
N LYS A 137 22.24 -11.87 -10.43
CA LYS A 137 21.24 -11.19 -11.29
C LYS A 137 20.74 -9.84 -10.75
N GLU A 138 20.24 -9.00 -11.68
CA GLU A 138 19.62 -7.70 -11.41
C GLU A 138 18.60 -7.78 -10.27
N GLU A 139 18.70 -6.86 -9.30
CA GLU A 139 17.78 -6.78 -8.17
C GLU A 139 16.32 -6.68 -8.65
N MET A 140 15.53 -7.71 -8.32
CA MET A 140 14.11 -7.75 -8.68
C MET A 140 13.26 -7.06 -7.62
N PRO A 141 12.55 -5.96 -7.97
CA PRO A 141 11.73 -5.25 -7.03
C PRO A 141 10.40 -5.99 -6.84
N ILE A 142 10.10 -6.29 -5.59
CA ILE A 142 8.88 -6.95 -5.15
C ILE A 142 8.12 -6.00 -4.24
N CYS A 143 6.82 -5.84 -4.46
CA CYS A 143 5.95 -5.16 -3.51
C CYS A 143 5.34 -6.18 -2.57
N HIS A 144 5.58 -6.02 -1.27
CA HIS A 144 4.96 -6.80 -0.21
C HIS A 144 3.97 -5.94 0.57
N PHE A 145 2.73 -6.39 0.67
CA PHE A 145 1.60 -5.65 1.23
C PHE A 145 1.08 -6.38 2.47
N THR A 146 1.19 -5.74 3.64
CA THR A 146 0.58 -6.20 4.90
C THR A 146 -0.70 -5.42 5.15
N THR A 147 -1.82 -6.13 5.29
CA THR A 147 -3.14 -5.52 5.48
C THR A 147 -3.43 -5.24 6.95
N PHE A 148 -4.13 -4.14 7.17
CA PHE A 148 -4.67 -3.70 8.45
C PHE A 148 -6.12 -3.26 8.22
N PHE A 149 -7.00 -3.55 9.16
CA PHE A 149 -8.38 -3.05 9.12
C PHE A 149 -8.94 -2.94 10.54
N ASP A 150 -9.99 -2.14 10.69
CA ASP A 150 -10.74 -2.06 11.95
C ASP A 150 -11.84 -3.12 12.02
N ASP A 151 -12.00 -3.76 13.18
CA ASP A 151 -13.18 -4.59 13.47
C ASP A 151 -14.36 -3.74 13.99
N GLU A 152 -15.49 -4.39 14.26
CA GLU A 152 -16.69 -3.72 14.76
C GLU A 152 -16.48 -3.05 16.13
N ASP A 153 -15.58 -3.59 16.94
CA ASP A 153 -15.19 -3.06 18.25
C ASP A 153 -14.19 -1.88 18.15
N GLY A 154 -13.72 -1.56 16.94
CA GLY A 154 -12.70 -0.55 16.70
C GLY A 154 -11.28 -0.99 17.09
N LYS A 155 -11.03 -2.29 17.24
CA LYS A 155 -9.67 -2.84 17.34
C LYS A 155 -9.08 -3.04 15.95
N ILE A 156 -7.76 -3.16 15.90
CA ILE A 156 -7.01 -3.34 14.66
C ILE A 156 -6.76 -4.82 14.42
N CYS A 157 -7.25 -5.32 13.30
CA CYS A 157 -6.94 -6.64 12.79
C CYS A 157 -5.73 -6.57 11.86
N VAL A 158 -4.78 -7.48 12.05
CA VAL A 158 -3.62 -7.66 11.16
C VAL A 158 -3.51 -9.14 10.81
N PRO A 159 -3.94 -9.55 9.60
CA PRO A 159 -3.83 -10.93 9.18
C PRO A 159 -2.36 -11.39 9.13
N PRO A 160 -2.10 -12.68 9.38
CA PRO A 160 -0.75 -13.23 9.29
C PRO A 160 -0.24 -13.37 7.85
N THR A 161 -1.10 -13.12 6.86
CA THR A 161 -0.80 -13.21 5.44
C THR A 161 -0.99 -11.86 4.74
N GLY A 162 -0.33 -11.69 3.61
CA GLY A 162 -0.36 -10.48 2.80
C GLY A 162 -0.29 -10.79 1.32
N ILE A 163 -0.22 -9.74 0.51
CA ILE A 163 -0.09 -9.85 -0.94
C ILE A 163 1.35 -9.55 -1.33
N GLN A 164 1.93 -10.39 -2.17
CA GLN A 164 3.23 -10.15 -2.79
C GLN A 164 3.06 -10.00 -4.30
N MET A 165 3.67 -8.97 -4.89
CA MET A 165 3.65 -8.73 -6.33
C MET A 165 5.08 -8.60 -6.87
N ASN A 166 5.45 -9.47 -7.81
CA ASN A 166 6.68 -9.35 -8.57
C ASN A 166 6.45 -8.46 -9.80
N LEU A 167 7.26 -7.40 -9.92
CA LEU A 167 7.09 -6.35 -10.92
C LEU A 167 7.89 -6.59 -12.21
N GLN A 168 8.85 -7.51 -12.21
CA GLN A 168 9.66 -7.87 -13.38
C GLN A 168 9.24 -9.21 -13.98
N ASP A 169 9.67 -9.45 -15.22
CA ASP A 169 9.25 -10.60 -16.03
C ASP A 169 9.33 -11.91 -15.25
N VAL A 170 8.22 -12.64 -15.34
CA VAL A 170 8.04 -13.99 -14.83
C VAL A 170 9.04 -14.88 -15.56
N TYR A 171 10.21 -15.13 -14.96
CA TYR A 171 10.97 -16.32 -15.33
C TYR A 171 10.07 -17.53 -15.08
N ASP A 172 10.13 -18.49 -16.00
CA ASP A 172 9.18 -19.61 -16.02
C ASP A 172 9.27 -20.51 -14.78
N GLU A 173 10.36 -20.43 -14.03
CA GLU A 173 10.63 -21.19 -12.81
C GLU A 173 11.33 -20.28 -11.80
N PHE A 174 10.63 -19.86 -10.74
CA PHE A 174 11.28 -19.28 -9.56
C PHE A 174 10.55 -19.76 -8.30
N SER A 175 11.21 -20.68 -7.58
CA SER A 175 10.91 -21.06 -6.21
C SER A 175 11.32 -19.91 -5.30
N VAL A 176 10.35 -19.19 -4.76
CA VAL A 176 10.61 -18.14 -3.76
C VAL A 176 10.34 -18.76 -2.40
N ASP A 177 11.28 -19.55 -1.89
CA ASP A 177 11.02 -20.36 -0.69
C ASP A 177 11.03 -19.55 0.61
N GLU A 178 11.64 -18.36 0.67
CA GLU A 178 11.79 -17.64 1.95
C GLU A 178 10.53 -16.90 2.43
N PHE A 179 9.62 -16.51 1.54
CA PHE A 179 8.41 -15.73 1.91
C PHE A 179 7.11 -16.22 1.28
N SER A 180 7.18 -17.13 0.30
CA SER A 180 5.97 -17.67 -0.31
C SER A 180 5.46 -18.87 0.48
N MET A 181 4.16 -18.88 0.76
CA MET A 181 3.54 -20.06 1.33
C MET A 181 3.45 -21.12 0.22
N ASN A 182 3.92 -22.33 0.48
CA ASN A 182 3.73 -23.47 -0.43
C ASN A 182 2.29 -23.98 -0.29
N VAL A 183 1.32 -23.22 -0.83
CA VAL A 183 -0.11 -23.48 -0.63
C VAL A 183 -0.66 -24.38 -1.74
N LYS A 184 -1.28 -25.50 -1.35
CA LYS A 184 -2.21 -26.21 -2.24
C LYS A 184 -3.30 -25.23 -2.71
N ASN A 185 -3.55 -25.18 -4.02
CA ASN A 185 -4.53 -24.29 -4.65
C ASN A 185 -4.16 -22.79 -4.70
N GLN A 186 -2.86 -22.44 -4.70
CA GLN A 186 -2.39 -21.04 -4.86
C GLN A 186 -3.11 -20.26 -5.98
N ASN A 187 -3.39 -20.91 -7.12
CA ASN A 187 -4.14 -20.31 -8.22
C ASN A 187 -5.56 -19.86 -7.82
N ASP A 188 -6.26 -20.61 -6.97
CA ASP A 188 -7.61 -20.26 -6.51
C ASP A 188 -7.60 -19.06 -5.57
N ILE A 189 -6.56 -18.95 -4.73
CA ILE A 189 -6.35 -17.79 -3.86
C ILE A 189 -6.04 -16.56 -4.69
N VAL A 190 -5.11 -16.68 -5.65
CA VAL A 190 -4.76 -15.57 -6.54
C VAL A 190 -5.96 -15.18 -7.44
N ALA A 191 -6.75 -16.15 -7.90
CA ALA A 191 -8.00 -15.87 -8.60
C ALA A 191 -8.98 -15.09 -7.72
N SER A 192 -9.08 -15.42 -6.42
CA SER A 192 -9.85 -14.62 -5.46
C SER A 192 -9.27 -13.21 -5.30
N MET A 193 -7.94 -13.08 -5.14
CA MET A 193 -7.25 -11.79 -5.03
C MET A 193 -7.45 -10.88 -6.24
N LEU A 194 -7.66 -11.46 -7.43
CA LEU A 194 -7.99 -10.76 -8.67
C LEU A 194 -9.50 -10.53 -8.86
N GLY A 195 -10.32 -11.12 -7.99
CA GLY A 195 -11.77 -11.24 -8.10
C GLY A 195 -12.12 -12.47 -8.94
N GLY A 196 -12.68 -13.52 -8.32
CA GLY A 196 -12.94 -14.80 -9.00
C GLY A 196 -13.73 -14.66 -10.30
N TRP A 197 -14.76 -13.81 -10.31
CA TRP A 197 -15.54 -13.48 -11.51
C TRP A 197 -14.69 -12.90 -12.65
N TRP A 198 -13.71 -12.07 -12.31
CA TRP A 198 -12.83 -11.41 -13.28
C TRP A 198 -11.81 -12.38 -13.85
N ALA A 199 -11.30 -13.29 -13.02
CA ALA A 199 -10.43 -14.37 -13.48
C ALA A 199 -11.15 -15.25 -14.50
N ILE A 200 -12.43 -15.58 -14.27
CA ILE A 200 -13.27 -16.34 -15.21
C ILE A 200 -13.42 -15.59 -16.54
N ILE A 201 -13.80 -14.30 -16.52
CA ILE A 201 -13.94 -13.50 -17.74
C ILE A 201 -12.62 -13.43 -18.54
N ASN A 202 -11.48 -13.48 -17.85
CA ASN A 202 -10.16 -13.40 -18.45
C ASN A 202 -9.47 -14.76 -18.67
N GLU A 203 -10.15 -15.89 -18.48
CA GLU A 203 -9.53 -17.23 -18.48
C GLU A 203 -8.77 -17.53 -19.78
N LYS A 204 -9.27 -17.04 -20.92
CA LYS A 204 -8.69 -17.27 -22.25
C LYS A 204 -7.53 -16.32 -22.57
N LYS A 205 -7.22 -15.36 -21.69
CA LYS A 205 -6.18 -14.35 -21.91
C LYS A 205 -4.81 -14.91 -21.53
N ARG A 206 -3.86 -14.87 -22.46
CA ARG A 206 -2.46 -15.29 -22.23
C ARG A 206 -1.76 -14.58 -21.06
N ALA A 207 -2.24 -13.41 -20.65
CA ALA A 207 -1.70 -12.66 -19.53
C ALA A 207 -2.14 -13.20 -18.15
N LEU A 208 -3.27 -13.91 -18.05
CA LEU A 208 -3.79 -14.38 -16.76
C LEU A 208 -2.83 -15.36 -16.07
N PRO A 209 -2.26 -16.38 -16.76
CA PRO A 209 -1.26 -17.25 -16.14
C PRO A 209 -0.01 -16.48 -15.68
N LYS A 210 0.38 -15.43 -16.39
CA LYS A 210 1.52 -14.58 -15.98
C LYS A 210 1.20 -13.79 -14.71
N LEU A 211 -0.01 -13.25 -14.59
CA LEU A 211 -0.47 -12.60 -13.36
C LEU A 211 -0.47 -13.58 -12.19
N PHE A 212 -0.92 -14.82 -12.41
CA PHE A 212 -0.92 -15.86 -11.36
C PHE A 212 0.50 -16.19 -10.88
N LYS A 213 1.48 -16.19 -11.78
CA LYS A 213 2.89 -16.37 -11.39
C LYS A 213 3.48 -15.13 -10.69
N SER A 214 3.02 -13.92 -11.03
CA SER A 214 3.52 -12.65 -10.46
C SER A 214 2.93 -12.30 -9.09
N ILE A 215 1.75 -12.81 -8.75
CA ILE A 215 1.05 -12.49 -7.50
C ILE A 215 1.06 -13.72 -6.60
N LYS A 216 1.45 -13.55 -5.33
CA LYS A 216 1.50 -14.63 -4.36
C LYS A 216 0.87 -14.19 -3.04
N LEU A 217 0.32 -15.16 -2.31
CA LEU A 217 0.08 -15.01 -0.88
C LEU A 217 1.41 -15.21 -0.16
N SER A 218 1.74 -14.29 0.73
CA SER A 218 2.96 -14.34 1.54
C SER A 218 2.62 -14.24 3.02
N TYR A 219 3.51 -14.73 3.88
CA TYR A 219 3.42 -14.41 5.31
C TYR A 219 3.87 -12.97 5.56
N THR A 220 3.18 -12.31 6.49
CA THR A 220 3.56 -10.97 6.95
C THR A 220 4.38 -11.07 8.22
N ASP A 221 5.00 -9.96 8.62
CA ASP A 221 5.66 -9.87 9.93
C ASP A 221 4.68 -10.13 11.11
N ALA A 222 3.35 -10.11 10.89
CA ALA A 222 2.36 -10.44 11.90
C ALA A 222 2.27 -11.94 12.21
N ILE A 223 2.77 -12.82 11.34
CA ILE A 223 2.64 -14.29 11.50
C ILE A 223 3.19 -14.78 12.85
N GLY A 224 4.30 -14.24 13.35
CA GLY A 224 4.81 -14.70 14.64
C GLY A 224 4.02 -14.17 15.85
N TRP A 225 3.22 -13.11 15.68
CA TRP A 225 2.25 -12.70 16.70
C TRP A 225 1.14 -13.74 16.81
N TRP A 226 0.71 -14.26 15.66
CA TRP A 226 -0.27 -15.33 15.58
C TRP A 226 0.29 -16.65 16.10
N TRP A 227 1.50 -17.06 15.68
CA TRP A 227 2.16 -18.28 16.17
C TRP A 227 2.44 -18.27 17.67
N ALA A 228 2.78 -17.11 18.25
CA ALA A 228 2.97 -16.99 19.69
C ALA A 228 1.70 -17.29 20.51
N ASN A 229 0.51 -17.30 19.89
CA ASN A 229 -0.76 -17.57 20.56
C ASN A 229 -1.25 -19.02 20.39
N GLU A 230 -0.41 -19.94 19.91
CA GLU A 230 -0.75 -21.31 19.47
C GLU A 230 -1.79 -21.29 18.34
N ILE A 231 -1.32 -21.54 17.12
CA ILE A 231 -2.19 -21.73 15.96
C ILE A 231 -2.79 -23.13 16.06
N PRO A 232 -4.13 -23.27 16.16
CA PRO A 232 -4.77 -24.59 16.23
C PRO A 232 -4.40 -25.47 15.03
N GLU A 233 -4.44 -26.78 15.21
CA GLU A 233 -4.32 -27.71 14.07
C GLU A 233 -5.38 -27.38 13.00
N GLY A 234 -4.98 -27.29 11.74
CA GLY A 234 -5.86 -26.88 10.63
C GLY A 234 -6.09 -25.37 10.49
N ALA A 235 -5.48 -24.53 11.32
CA ALA A 235 -5.64 -23.09 11.18
C ALA A 235 -4.95 -22.50 9.95
N ASP A 236 -4.04 -23.22 9.28
CA ASP A 236 -3.61 -22.85 7.94
C ASP A 236 -4.81 -22.79 6.99
N GLU A 237 -5.69 -23.80 6.98
CA GLU A 237 -6.89 -23.80 6.14
C GLU A 237 -7.85 -22.66 6.49
N GLN A 238 -7.99 -22.34 7.79
CA GLN A 238 -8.80 -21.21 8.24
C GLN A 238 -8.20 -19.87 7.82
N ILE A 239 -6.88 -19.69 7.98
CA ILE A 239 -6.14 -18.52 7.50
C ILE A 239 -6.33 -18.41 5.99
N MET A 240 -6.19 -19.50 5.24
CA MET A 240 -6.36 -19.52 3.79
C MET A 240 -7.78 -19.12 3.37
N LYS A 241 -8.81 -19.70 4.01
CA LYS A 241 -10.21 -19.35 3.75
C LYS A 241 -10.47 -17.89 4.07
N PHE A 242 -10.01 -17.43 5.22
CA PHE A 242 -10.13 -16.05 5.65
C PHE A 242 -9.44 -15.09 4.67
N SER A 243 -8.19 -15.34 4.31
CA SER A 243 -7.40 -14.52 3.38
C SER A 243 -8.01 -14.49 1.98
N LYS A 244 -8.65 -15.58 1.54
CA LYS A 244 -9.39 -15.65 0.28
C LYS A 244 -10.55 -14.64 0.26
N HIS A 245 -11.29 -14.52 1.35
CA HIS A 245 -12.40 -13.57 1.48
C HIS A 245 -11.90 -12.15 1.68
N LEU A 246 -10.91 -11.95 2.56
CA LEU A 246 -10.39 -10.63 2.87
C LEU A 246 -9.75 -9.96 1.66
N PHE A 247 -8.96 -10.70 0.87
CA PHE A 247 -8.20 -10.12 -0.24
C PHE A 247 -8.97 -10.09 -1.56
N ALA A 248 -10.26 -10.41 -1.56
CA ALA A 248 -11.02 -10.58 -2.79
C ALA A 248 -11.00 -9.31 -3.66
N GLY A 249 -10.35 -9.37 -4.82
CA GLY A 249 -10.19 -8.24 -5.74
C GLY A 249 -9.10 -7.22 -5.38
N ASP A 250 -8.42 -7.35 -4.24
CA ASP A 250 -7.46 -6.36 -3.74
C ASP A 250 -6.20 -6.27 -4.58
N ALA A 251 -5.69 -7.40 -5.09
CA ALA A 251 -4.49 -7.36 -5.93
C ALA A 251 -4.75 -6.53 -7.20
N ARG A 252 -5.94 -6.69 -7.80
CA ARG A 252 -6.36 -5.93 -8.96
C ARG A 252 -6.55 -4.44 -8.63
N PHE A 253 -7.14 -4.14 -7.48
CA PHE A 253 -7.29 -2.77 -6.99
C PHE A 253 -5.93 -2.09 -6.76
N LEU A 254 -4.99 -2.76 -6.09
CA LEU A 254 -3.64 -2.26 -5.81
C LEU A 254 -2.85 -2.00 -7.11
N ILE A 255 -2.98 -2.86 -8.13
CA ILE A 255 -2.39 -2.63 -9.45
C ILE A 255 -2.92 -1.33 -10.06
N ALA A 256 -4.24 -1.11 -10.04
CA ALA A 256 -4.87 0.10 -10.55
C ALA A 256 -4.47 1.36 -9.74
N LEU A 257 -4.37 1.25 -8.42
CA LEU A 257 -3.92 2.32 -7.53
C LEU A 257 -2.49 2.76 -7.88
N LEU A 258 -1.55 1.82 -7.93
CA LEU A 258 -0.16 2.13 -8.26
C LEU A 258 -0.03 2.68 -9.68
N ALA A 259 -0.81 2.16 -10.64
CA ALA A 259 -0.87 2.70 -11.98
C ALA A 259 -1.31 4.16 -12.03
N THR A 260 -2.30 4.51 -11.20
CA THR A 260 -2.86 5.86 -11.12
C THR A 260 -1.87 6.84 -10.48
N ILE A 261 -1.23 6.44 -9.37
CA ILE A 261 -0.21 7.26 -8.69
C ILE A 261 1.01 7.51 -9.58
N ASN A 262 1.53 6.43 -10.19
CA ASN A 262 2.78 6.46 -10.96
C ASN A 262 2.60 6.88 -12.42
N TYR A 263 1.40 7.30 -12.80
CA TYR A 263 1.14 7.83 -14.12
C TYR A 263 2.09 9.01 -14.41
N THR A 264 2.85 8.94 -15.51
CA THR A 264 4.09 9.69 -15.76
C THR A 264 3.92 11.22 -15.91
N ARG A 265 2.72 11.76 -15.73
CA ARG A 265 2.47 13.19 -15.97
C ARG A 265 2.79 14.01 -14.73
N PHE A 266 3.19 15.26 -14.93
CA PHE A 266 3.59 16.17 -13.86
C PHE A 266 2.34 16.76 -13.20
N VAL A 267 2.34 16.84 -11.86
CA VAL A 267 1.26 17.40 -11.04
C VAL A 267 1.66 18.81 -10.62
N GLN A 268 0.74 19.78 -10.67
CA GLN A 268 0.91 21.03 -9.94
C GLN A 268 0.74 20.74 -8.45
N GLU A 269 1.71 21.10 -7.61
CA GLU A 269 1.51 21.05 -6.15
C GLU A 269 0.37 22.03 -5.80
N PRO A 270 -0.77 21.58 -5.23
CA PRO A 270 -1.82 22.51 -4.85
C PRO A 270 -1.33 23.45 -3.76
N GLU A 271 -1.55 24.74 -3.97
CA GLU A 271 -1.28 25.78 -2.98
C GLU A 271 -2.40 25.75 -1.93
N GLU A 272 -2.08 25.25 -0.73
CA GLU A 272 -2.58 25.83 0.51
C GLU A 272 -1.57 25.57 1.64
N ILE A 273 -0.79 26.61 1.95
CA ILE A 273 0.35 26.52 2.87
C ILE A 273 -0.11 26.87 4.28
N ARG A 274 -0.28 25.87 5.15
CA ARG A 274 -0.31 26.13 6.60
C ARG A 274 1.12 26.33 7.10
N TYR A 275 1.51 27.59 7.25
CA TYR A 275 2.78 27.98 7.85
C TYR A 275 2.76 27.69 9.35
N THR A 276 3.58 26.75 9.82
CA THR A 276 4.07 26.83 11.20
C THR A 276 5.13 27.93 11.23
N GLY A 277 4.81 29.05 11.89
CA GLY A 277 5.68 30.24 11.96
C GLY A 277 7.12 29.95 12.40
N ARG A 278 8.03 30.88 12.08
CA ARG A 278 9.44 30.83 12.52
C ARG A 278 9.48 30.73 14.06
N LYS A 279 10.23 29.77 14.60
CA LYS A 279 10.48 29.67 16.05
C LYS A 279 11.93 30.08 16.36
N LEU A 280 12.09 31.00 17.29
CA LEU A 280 13.37 31.32 17.92
C LEU A 280 13.64 30.27 19.02
N ARG A 281 14.84 29.68 19.03
CA ARG A 281 15.32 28.84 20.12
C ARG A 281 16.74 29.29 20.46
N TYR A 282 16.98 29.68 21.71
CA TYR A 282 18.27 30.21 22.19
C TYR A 282 18.82 31.39 21.37
N GLY A 283 17.98 32.38 21.06
CA GLY A 283 18.40 33.58 20.31
C GLY A 283 18.76 33.35 18.84
N LYS A 284 18.71 32.10 18.35
CA LYS A 284 18.91 31.75 16.95
C LYS A 284 17.57 31.40 16.31
N ASN A 285 17.38 31.83 15.05
CA ASN A 285 16.29 31.34 14.22
C ASN A 285 16.52 29.85 13.96
N VAL A 286 15.72 28.98 14.58
CA VAL A 286 15.77 27.55 14.27
C VAL A 286 14.67 27.26 13.26
N THR A 287 15.07 26.94 12.05
CA THR A 287 14.17 26.43 11.03
C THR A 287 13.68 25.05 11.46
N GLY A 288 12.55 25.02 12.15
CA GLY A 288 11.96 23.78 12.66
C GLY A 288 11.56 22.80 11.56
N ASN A 289 11.56 21.52 11.90
CA ASN A 289 10.93 20.49 11.07
C ASN A 289 9.46 20.86 10.84
N THR A 290 8.98 20.66 9.63
CA THR A 290 7.60 20.97 9.25
C THR A 290 6.95 19.69 8.77
N TYR A 291 5.75 19.41 9.25
CA TYR A 291 4.92 18.34 8.75
C TYR A 291 3.87 18.92 7.80
N ARG A 292 3.67 18.29 6.64
CA ARG A 292 2.74 18.74 5.59
C ARG A 292 1.93 17.55 5.09
N VAL A 293 0.64 17.78 4.88
CA VAL A 293 -0.21 16.87 4.10
C VAL A 293 -0.40 17.54 2.73
N LEU A 294 0.03 16.87 1.67
CA LEU A 294 -0.05 17.35 0.30
C LEU A 294 -1.23 16.69 -0.39
N LYS A 295 -2.09 17.49 -1.04
CA LYS A 295 -3.14 16.96 -1.89
C LYS A 295 -2.56 16.61 -3.26
N LEU A 296 -2.86 15.43 -3.78
CA LEU A 296 -2.47 15.01 -5.12
C LEU A 296 -3.73 14.66 -5.90
N THR A 297 -4.09 15.52 -6.85
CA THR A 297 -5.22 15.30 -7.74
C THR A 297 -4.90 14.25 -8.80
N LEU A 298 -5.76 13.22 -8.88
CA LEU A 298 -5.63 12.06 -9.75
C LEU A 298 -7.02 11.72 -10.38
N PRO A 299 -7.07 11.18 -11.61
CA PRO A 299 -5.95 10.94 -12.51
C PRO A 299 -5.35 12.26 -13.00
N LYS A 300 -4.05 12.25 -13.30
CA LYS A 300 -3.34 13.48 -13.69
C LYS A 300 -3.90 13.98 -15.03
N PRO A 301 -4.22 15.28 -15.16
CA PRO A 301 -4.84 15.83 -16.37
C PRO A 301 -3.99 15.58 -17.62
N MET A 302 -4.65 15.52 -18.77
CA MET A 302 -3.97 15.39 -20.06
C MET A 302 -3.24 16.68 -20.44
N GLY A 303 -1.93 16.59 -20.64
CA GLY A 303 -1.09 17.71 -21.12
C GLY A 303 0.20 17.89 -20.31
N VAL A 304 1.20 18.52 -20.92
CA VAL A 304 2.41 18.97 -20.21
C VAL A 304 2.18 20.42 -19.84
N GLN A 305 1.69 20.67 -18.62
CA GLN A 305 1.76 22.02 -18.08
C GLN A 305 3.18 22.27 -17.61
N VAL A 306 3.98 22.92 -18.46
CA VAL A 306 5.29 23.43 -18.07
C VAL A 306 5.03 24.62 -17.13
N ALA A 307 5.01 24.36 -15.83
CA ALA A 307 5.01 25.45 -14.86
C ALA A 307 6.25 26.33 -15.14
N ALA A 308 6.02 27.62 -15.36
CA ALA A 308 7.11 28.57 -15.57
C ALA A 308 8.07 28.48 -14.38
N ARG A 309 9.35 28.23 -14.67
CA ARG A 309 10.38 28.10 -13.64
C ARG A 309 10.48 29.46 -12.93
N LYS A 310 9.97 29.56 -11.69
CA LYS A 310 10.11 30.79 -10.89
C LYS A 310 11.62 31.05 -10.74
N PHE A 311 12.12 32.12 -11.34
CA PHE A 311 13.56 32.45 -11.40
C PHE A 311 14.18 32.71 -10.02
N SER A 312 13.38 32.85 -8.96
CA SER A 312 13.81 33.03 -7.57
C SER A 312 14.17 31.72 -6.83
N ASP A 313 13.93 30.55 -7.41
CA ASP A 313 14.13 29.26 -6.74
C ASP A 313 15.60 28.82 -6.77
N ASN A 314 16.44 29.43 -5.93
CA ASN A 314 17.79 28.93 -5.70
C ASN A 314 17.72 27.57 -4.97
N PRO A 315 18.15 26.44 -5.57
CA PRO A 315 18.01 25.11 -4.97
C PRO A 315 18.68 24.98 -3.60
N SER A 316 19.71 25.79 -3.35
CA SER A 316 20.49 25.87 -2.11
C SER A 316 19.69 26.36 -0.89
N GLN A 317 18.52 26.99 -1.09
CA GLN A 317 17.69 27.51 0.00
C GLN A 317 16.49 26.61 0.35
N ARG A 318 16.32 25.47 -0.33
CA ARG A 318 15.20 24.56 -0.03
C ARG A 318 15.54 23.71 1.19
N ARG A 319 14.59 23.59 2.12
CA ARG A 319 14.67 22.63 3.24
C ARG A 319 14.81 21.21 2.74
N LEU A 320 15.46 20.35 3.53
CA LEU A 320 15.55 18.93 3.23
C LEU A 320 14.13 18.34 3.14
N HIS A 321 13.82 17.67 2.04
CA HIS A 321 12.54 17.00 1.86
C HIS A 321 12.70 15.79 0.96
N ASP A 322 11.80 14.82 1.15
CA ASP A 322 11.76 13.62 0.33
C ASP A 322 10.94 13.88 -0.94
N VAL A 323 11.49 13.45 -2.07
CA VAL A 323 10.88 13.53 -3.40
C VAL A 323 10.36 12.14 -3.74
N ILE A 324 9.10 12.06 -4.18
CA ILE A 324 8.43 10.82 -4.56
C ILE A 324 9.18 10.15 -5.72
N GLY A 325 9.30 8.82 -5.67
CA GLY A 325 9.74 8.02 -6.79
C GLY A 325 8.83 8.23 -8.01
N HIS A 326 9.44 8.33 -9.19
CA HIS A 326 8.69 8.59 -10.41
C HIS A 326 9.45 8.09 -11.64
N TYR A 327 8.72 7.82 -12.70
CA TYR A 327 9.33 7.55 -13.98
C TYR A 327 9.82 8.83 -14.65
N VAL A 328 11.06 8.78 -15.15
CA VAL A 328 11.68 9.85 -15.93
C VAL A 328 11.77 9.38 -17.37
N GLN A 329 11.35 10.24 -18.30
CA GLN A 329 11.52 10.02 -19.72
C GLN A 329 12.77 10.76 -20.20
N LYS A 330 13.71 10.02 -20.79
CA LYS A 330 14.89 10.60 -21.46
C LYS A 330 14.50 11.10 -22.86
N LYS A 331 15.34 11.97 -23.43
CA LYS A 331 15.14 12.53 -24.79
C LYS A 331 15.03 11.46 -25.88
N ASN A 332 15.64 10.30 -25.68
CA ASN A 332 15.60 9.16 -26.61
C ASN A 332 14.35 8.27 -26.42
N GLY A 333 13.36 8.70 -25.63
CA GLY A 333 12.15 7.95 -25.35
C GLY A 333 12.30 6.87 -24.27
N LEU A 334 13.51 6.52 -23.85
CA LEU A 334 13.72 5.54 -22.77
C LEU A 334 13.13 6.08 -21.46
N ARG A 335 12.32 5.24 -20.82
CA ARG A 335 11.71 5.52 -19.53
C ARG A 335 12.40 4.68 -18.47
N TYR A 336 12.79 5.30 -17.37
CA TYR A 336 13.37 4.59 -16.23
C TYR A 336 12.77 5.09 -14.92
N TRP A 337 12.70 4.19 -13.94
CA TRP A 337 12.24 4.55 -12.59
C TRP A 337 13.36 5.29 -11.85
N ARG A 338 13.05 6.45 -11.29
CA ARG A 338 13.93 7.16 -10.37
C ARG A 338 13.38 6.95 -8.97
N ASN A 339 14.15 6.28 -8.12
CA ASN A 339 13.80 6.03 -6.73
C ASN A 339 13.52 7.33 -5.96
N ALA A 340 12.72 7.20 -4.90
CA ALA A 340 12.55 8.27 -3.94
C ALA A 340 13.91 8.71 -3.38
N HIS A 341 14.11 10.01 -3.24
CA HIS A 341 15.37 10.56 -2.77
C HIS A 341 15.14 11.90 -2.07
N SER A 342 16.02 12.24 -1.15
CA SER A 342 15.97 13.52 -0.45
C SER A 342 16.65 14.62 -1.27
N ARG A 343 16.14 15.85 -1.20
CA ARG A 343 16.75 17.06 -1.78
C ARG A 343 16.66 18.22 -0.80
N GLY A 344 17.56 19.19 -0.93
CA GLY A 344 17.63 20.40 -0.10
C GLY A 344 18.65 20.32 1.02
N ASN A 345 18.73 21.37 1.84
CA ASN A 345 19.69 21.49 2.93
C ASN A 345 19.08 21.06 4.27
N LYS A 346 19.73 20.12 4.97
CA LYS A 346 19.35 19.62 6.29
C LYS A 346 19.44 20.67 7.40
N GLU A 347 20.36 21.62 7.29
CA GLU A 347 20.54 22.73 8.25
C GLU A 347 19.32 23.66 8.29
N LEU A 348 18.59 23.75 7.18
CA LEU A 348 17.35 24.52 7.06
C LEU A 348 16.13 23.75 7.62
N GLY A 349 16.33 22.58 8.24
CA GLY A 349 15.27 21.72 8.76
C GLY A 349 14.72 20.72 7.73
N LYS A 350 13.90 19.77 8.18
CA LYS A 350 13.26 18.75 7.33
C LYS A 350 11.76 19.02 7.12
N ILE A 351 11.28 18.87 5.90
CA ILE A 351 9.85 18.79 5.57
C ILE A 351 9.47 17.31 5.51
N ILE A 352 8.55 16.90 6.37
CA ILE A 352 7.92 15.58 6.37
C ILE A 352 6.60 15.73 5.62
N LYS A 353 6.31 14.81 4.70
CA LYS A 353 5.16 14.87 3.79
C LYS A 353 4.35 13.59 3.93
N ASP A 354 3.05 13.75 4.12
CA ASP A 354 2.03 12.74 3.83
C ASP A 354 1.16 13.23 2.67
N TYR A 355 0.40 12.33 2.07
CA TYR A 355 -0.37 12.59 0.86
C TYR A 355 -1.85 12.25 1.06
N GLU A 356 -2.71 13.16 0.65
CA GLU A 356 -4.13 12.93 0.44
C GLU A 356 -4.34 12.84 -1.08
N LEU A 357 -4.71 11.66 -1.56
CA LEU A 357 -4.95 11.42 -2.97
C LEU A 357 -6.41 11.74 -3.27
N ILE A 358 -6.63 12.75 -4.13
CA ILE A 358 -7.97 13.27 -4.40
C ILE A 358 -8.41 13.02 -5.84
N GLY A 359 -9.72 12.82 -6.03
CA GLY A 359 -10.34 12.78 -7.36
C GLY A 359 -10.19 14.13 -8.07
N GLY A 360 -10.09 14.11 -9.40
CA GLY A 360 -9.78 15.29 -10.22
C GLY A 360 -10.56 15.39 -11.51
#